data_AF-A0A970G9H1-F1
#
_entry.id   AF-A0A970G9H1-F1
#
_cell.length_a   1.000
_cell.length_b   1.000
_cell.length_c   1.000
_cell.angle_alpha   90.00
_cell.angle_beta   90.00
_cell.angle_gamma   90.00
#
_symmetry.space_group_name_H-M   'P 1'
#
loop_
_entity.id
_entity.type
_entity.pdbx_description
1 polymer ?
#
loop_
_entity_poly.entity_id
_entity_poly.type
_entity_poly.pdbx_seq_one_letter_code
_entity_poly.pdbx_strand_id
1 'polypeptide(L)'
;MDAYLTQYIDPYYLRLLILIGINIILALGLNIITGVTGQLSMGHAGFMSLGAYTSAILSMQFACPFWLSLLAGAMMAALFGCLIGIPTLRLEGDYLAMVTIGFAEIIRVFFLNFEPGGKAVGLAGIPQHTNFVLVFTLVAIIIV
;
A
#
# COMPACT_ATOMS: atom_id res chain seq x y z
N MET A 1 -15.66 1.86 18.84
CA MET A 1 -16.75 1.67 17.86
C MET A 1 -16.73 0.27 17.27
N ASP A 2 -15.53 -0.31 17.06
CA ASP A 2 -15.37 -1.71 16.59
C ASP A 2 -15.93 -2.74 17.57
N ALA A 3 -15.99 -2.41 18.87
CA ALA A 3 -16.63 -3.23 19.91
C ALA A 3 -18.12 -3.52 19.63
N TYR A 4 -18.85 -2.61 18.99
CA TYR A 4 -20.25 -2.84 18.62
C TYR A 4 -20.37 -3.77 17.41
N LEU A 5 -19.43 -3.72 16.47
CA LEU A 5 -19.43 -4.59 15.29
C LEU A 5 -18.93 -6.01 15.60
N THR A 6 -17.96 -6.14 16.50
CA THR A 6 -17.46 -7.45 16.98
C THR A 6 -18.47 -8.21 17.84
N GLN A 7 -19.50 -7.53 18.35
CA GLN A 7 -20.62 -8.18 19.03
C GLN A 7 -21.55 -8.92 18.06
N TYR A 8 -21.61 -8.51 16.78
CA TYR A 8 -22.48 -9.11 15.76
C TYR A 8 -21.72 -9.90 14.69
N ILE A 9 -20.44 -9.59 14.46
CA ILE A 9 -19.62 -10.16 13.39
C ILE A 9 -18.36 -10.78 14.00
N ASP A 10 -18.03 -12.00 13.59
CA ASP A 10 -16.79 -12.67 14.00
C ASP A 10 -15.56 -11.78 13.65
N PRO A 11 -14.61 -11.59 14.58
CA PRO A 11 -13.37 -10.86 14.33
C PRO A 11 -12.62 -11.33 13.07
N TYR A 12 -12.75 -12.61 12.70
CA TYR A 12 -12.17 -13.15 11.49
C TYR A 12 -12.77 -12.51 10.22
N TYR A 13 -14.10 -12.47 10.12
CA TYR A 13 -14.78 -11.86 8.96
C TYR A 13 -14.51 -10.37 8.87
N LEU A 14 -14.42 -9.68 10.02
CA LEU A 14 -14.07 -8.25 10.06
C LEU A 14 -12.67 -8.00 9.49
N ARG A 15 -11.68 -8.85 9.83
CA ARG A 15 -10.33 -8.75 9.27
C ARG A 15 -10.31 -9.02 7.77
N LEU A 16 -11.09 -9.99 7.29
CA LEU A 16 -11.23 -10.24 5.85
C LEU A 16 -11.83 -9.04 5.12
N LEU A 17 -12.87 -8.42 5.68
CA LEU A 17 -13.49 -7.22 5.09
C LEU A 17 -12.51 -6.04 5.01
N ILE A 18 -11.70 -5.82 6.05
CA ILE A 18 -10.62 -4.81 6.02
C ILE A 18 -9.64 -5.11 4.89
N LEU A 19 -9.23 -6.37 4.73
CA LEU A 19 -8.29 -6.78 3.69
C LEU A 19 -8.89 -6.58 2.29
N ILE A 20 -10.17 -6.90 2.11
CA ILE A 20 -10.91 -6.65 0.86
C ILE A 20 -10.92 -5.15 0.57
N GLY A 21 -11.24 -4.31 1.55
CA GLY A 21 -11.25 -2.85 1.38
C GLY A 21 -9.89 -2.28 0.94
N ILE A 22 -8.79 -2.76 1.55
CA ILE A 22 -7.44 -2.35 1.15
C ILE A 22 -7.13 -2.78 -0.29
N ASN A 23 -7.52 -3.99 -0.68
CA ASN A 23 -7.32 -4.48 -2.06
C ASN A 23 -8.20 -3.73 -3.08
N ILE A 24 -9.39 -3.26 -2.69
CA ILE A 24 -10.22 -2.38 -3.54
C ILE A 24 -9.49 -1.07 -3.82
N ILE A 25 -8.93 -0.43 -2.79
CA ILE A 25 -8.13 0.81 -2.95
C ILE A 25 -6.97 0.58 -3.93
N LEU A 26 -6.25 -0.54 -3.77
CA LEU A 26 -5.16 -0.93 -4.66
C LEU A 26 -5.64 -1.14 -6.10
N ALA A 27 -6.77 -1.84 -6.28
CA ALA A 27 -7.34 -2.11 -7.60
C ALA A 27 -7.82 -0.83 -8.29
N LEU A 28 -8.40 0.13 -7.56
CA LEU A 28 -8.81 1.43 -8.09
C LEU A 28 -7.60 2.25 -8.54
N GLY A 29 -6.52 2.27 -7.74
CA GLY A 29 -5.27 2.92 -8.14
C GLY A 29 -4.67 2.33 -9.41
N LEU A 30 -4.69 0.99 -9.53
CA LEU A 30 -4.27 0.31 -10.74
C LEU A 30 -5.19 0.61 -11.94
N ASN A 31 -6.52 0.68 -11.73
CA ASN A 31 -7.50 0.95 -12.77
C ASN A 31 -7.30 2.33 -13.41
N ILE A 32 -6.84 3.33 -12.65
CA ILE A 32 -6.50 4.63 -13.23
C ILE A 32 -5.35 4.48 -14.24
N ILE A 33 -4.32 3.69 -13.94
CA ILE A 33 -3.15 3.53 -14.82
C ILE A 33 -3.48 2.64 -16.03
N THR A 34 -4.08 1.47 -15.79
CA THR A 34 -4.33 0.47 -16.83
C THR A 34 -5.60 0.76 -17.62
N GLY A 35 -6.66 1.21 -16.94
CA GLY A 35 -7.97 1.46 -17.52
C GLY A 35 -8.10 2.81 -18.22
N VAL A 36 -7.56 3.89 -17.65
CA VAL A 36 -7.67 5.23 -18.23
C VAL A 36 -6.52 5.53 -19.18
N THR A 37 -5.28 5.26 -18.76
CA THR A 37 -4.08 5.57 -19.57
C THR A 37 -3.70 4.48 -20.57
N GLY A 38 -4.26 3.27 -20.44
CA GLY A 38 -3.93 2.13 -21.30
C GLY A 38 -2.53 1.54 -21.06
N GLN A 39 -1.85 1.94 -19.97
CA GLN A 39 -0.49 1.51 -19.65
C GLN A 39 -0.51 0.29 -18.74
N LEU A 40 0.20 -0.78 -19.12
CA LEU A 40 0.35 -1.95 -18.26
C LEU A 40 1.34 -1.66 -17.13
N SER A 41 0.87 -1.71 -15.89
CA SER A 41 1.68 -1.56 -14.69
C SER A 41 1.62 -2.82 -13.82
N MET A 42 2.70 -3.60 -13.81
CA MET A 42 2.86 -4.79 -12.97
C MET A 42 3.59 -4.49 -11.65
N GLY A 43 4.06 -3.24 -11.48
CA GLY A 43 4.87 -2.80 -10.35
C GLY A 43 4.09 -2.25 -9.16
N HIS A 44 2.75 -2.25 -9.22
CA HIS A 44 1.89 -1.54 -8.27
C HIS A 44 2.05 -2.03 -6.82
N ALA A 45 2.30 -3.32 -6.62
CA ALA A 45 2.60 -3.91 -5.31
C ALA A 45 3.91 -3.36 -4.68
N GLY A 46 4.87 -2.91 -5.50
CA GLY A 46 6.08 -2.24 -5.04
C GLY A 46 5.78 -0.91 -4.36
N PHE A 47 4.94 -0.07 -4.98
CA PHE A 47 4.53 1.21 -4.38
C PHE A 47 3.68 1.01 -3.12
N MET A 48 2.80 0.01 -3.12
CA MET A 48 2.03 -0.37 -1.95
C MET A 48 2.95 -0.77 -0.78
N SER A 49 3.96 -1.59 -1.05
CA SER A 49 4.90 -2.04 -0.01
C SER A 49 5.76 -0.89 0.53
N LEU A 50 6.25 0.03 -0.31
CA LEU A 50 6.95 1.23 0.16
C LEU A 50 6.13 2.03 1.18
N GLY A 51 4.89 2.38 0.84
CA GLY A 51 4.00 3.13 1.75
C GLY A 51 3.66 2.36 3.02
N ALA A 52 3.43 1.04 2.91
CA ALA A 52 3.13 0.18 4.05
C ALA A 52 4.32 0.06 5.02
N TYR A 53 5.53 -0.19 4.52
CA TYR A 53 6.74 -0.28 5.36
C TYR A 53 7.08 1.05 6.01
N THR A 54 6.98 2.18 5.31
CA THR A 54 7.20 3.50 5.91
C THR A 54 6.20 3.76 7.04
N SER A 55 4.91 3.51 6.80
CA SER A 55 3.87 3.72 7.83
C SER A 55 4.05 2.79 9.03
N ALA A 56 4.43 1.53 8.79
CA ALA A 56 4.67 0.54 9.83
C ALA A 56 5.88 0.90 10.71
N ILE A 57 7.00 1.29 10.10
CA ILE A 57 8.22 1.67 10.83
C ILE A 57 7.97 2.92 11.67
N LEU A 58 7.29 3.94 11.13
CA LEU A 58 6.95 5.16 11.88
C LEU A 58 6.02 4.87 13.07
N SER A 59 5.02 4.01 12.86
CA SER A 59 4.09 3.61 13.91
C SER A 59 4.78 2.80 15.03
N MET A 60 5.68 1.89 14.67
CA MET A 60 6.35 1.01 15.63
C MET A 60 7.52 1.68 16.38
N GLN A 61 8.37 2.42 15.67
CA GLN A 61 9.61 2.96 16.25
C GLN A 61 9.43 4.35 16.86
N PHE A 62 8.57 5.19 16.26
CA PHE A 62 8.40 6.59 16.67
C PHE A 62 7.08 6.85 17.38
N ALA A 63 6.20 5.83 17.51
CA ALA A 63 4.86 5.94 18.08
C ALA A 63 4.06 7.14 17.49
N CYS A 64 4.33 7.47 16.22
CA CYS A 64 3.69 8.58 15.54
C CYS A 64 2.18 8.36 15.44
N PRO A 65 1.36 9.43 15.50
CA PRO A 65 -0.08 9.30 15.36
C PRO A 65 -0.43 8.67 14.00
N PHE A 66 -1.44 7.80 13.99
CA PHE A 66 -1.83 7.00 12.83
C PHE A 66 -1.92 7.80 11.52
N TRP A 67 -2.56 8.98 11.56
CA TRP A 67 -2.72 9.84 10.39
C TRP A 67 -1.41 10.39 9.84
N LEU A 68 -0.45 10.71 10.72
CA LEU A 68 0.85 11.23 10.30
C LEU A 68 1.70 10.10 9.67
N SER A 69 1.65 8.91 10.25
CA SER A 69 2.30 7.71 9.69
C SER A 69 1.74 7.37 8.31
N LEU A 70 0.40 7.43 8.15
CA LEU A 70 -0.28 7.19 6.88
C LEU A 70 0.11 8.23 5.81
N LEU A 71 0.11 9.51 6.16
CA LEU A 71 0.53 10.59 5.24
C LEU A 71 2.01 10.49 4.87
N ALA A 72 2.88 10.18 5.83
CA ALA A 72 4.30 9.98 5.56
C ALA A 72 4.54 8.80 4.61
N GLY A 73 3.80 7.69 4.78
CA GLY A 73 3.81 6.57 3.84
C GLY A 73 3.33 6.95 2.44
N ALA A 74 2.24 7.71 2.34
CA ALA A 74 1.73 8.22 1.07
C ALA A 74 2.74 9.15 0.37
N MET A 75 3.37 10.06 1.12
CA MET A 75 4.42 10.95 0.62
C MET A 75 5.65 10.17 0.12
N MET A 76 6.06 9.12 0.84
CA MET A 76 7.17 8.27 0.42
C MET A 76 6.84 7.51 -0.87
N ALA A 77 5.65 6.91 -0.96
CA ALA A 77 5.20 6.23 -2.16
C ALA A 77 5.08 7.20 -3.35
N ALA A 78 4.58 8.42 -3.13
CA ALA A 78 4.49 9.46 -4.15
C ALA A 78 5.86 9.95 -4.62
N LEU A 79 6.83 10.08 -3.71
CA LEU A 79 8.19 10.50 -4.05
C LEU A 79 8.88 9.46 -4.95
N PHE A 80 8.85 8.19 -4.57
CA PHE A 80 9.39 7.11 -5.42
C PHE A 80 8.58 6.93 -6.70
N GLY A 81 7.26 7.10 -6.64
CA GLY A 81 6.37 7.10 -7.79
C GLY A 81 6.72 8.19 -8.80
N CYS A 82 7.03 9.40 -8.35
CA CYS A 82 7.48 10.49 -9.21
C CYS A 82 8.87 10.22 -9.79
N LEU A 83 9.82 9.78 -8.95
CA LEU A 83 11.19 9.49 -9.35
C LEU A 83 11.25 8.43 -10.46
N ILE A 84 10.39 7.42 -10.40
CA ILE A 84 10.35 6.30 -11.34
C ILE A 84 9.38 6.57 -12.48
N GLY A 85 8.28 7.27 -12.22
CA GLY A 85 7.28 7.67 -13.20
C GLY A 85 7.91 8.46 -14.35
N ILE A 86 8.77 9.43 -14.03
CA ILE A 86 9.44 10.30 -15.03
C ILE A 86 10.21 9.49 -16.10
N PRO A 87 11.11 8.55 -15.75
CA PRO A 87 11.79 7.73 -16.75
C PRO A 87 10.87 6.69 -17.39
N THR A 88 9.92 6.10 -16.66
CA THR A 88 9.03 5.07 -17.22
C THR A 88 8.01 5.61 -18.22
N LEU A 89 7.56 6.86 -18.06
CA LEU A 89 6.63 7.52 -18.99
C LEU A 89 7.21 7.66 -20.41
N ARG A 90 8.53 7.50 -20.58
CA ARG A 90 9.21 7.51 -21.89
C ARG A 90 9.19 6.16 -22.60
N LEU A 91 8.66 5.13 -21.94
CA LEU A 91 8.56 3.76 -22.45
C LEU A 91 7.09 3.44 -22.75
N GLU A 92 6.85 2.72 -23.83
CA GLU A 92 5.51 2.32 -24.24
C GLU A 92 5.40 0.79 -24.37
N GLY A 93 4.18 0.28 -24.19
CA GLY A 93 3.86 -1.13 -24.38
C GLY A 93 4.65 -2.07 -23.47
N ASP A 94 5.28 -3.09 -24.07
CA ASP A 94 5.94 -4.18 -23.37
C ASP A 94 7.18 -3.74 -22.57
N TYR A 95 7.86 -2.68 -23.02
CA TYR A 95 9.00 -2.13 -22.31
C TYR A 95 8.60 -1.53 -20.96
N LEU A 96 7.45 -0.86 -20.90
CA LEU A 96 6.92 -0.34 -19.64
C LEU A 96 6.59 -1.48 -18.67
N ALA A 97 5.94 -2.53 -19.16
CA ALA A 97 5.62 -3.70 -18.35
C ALA A 97 6.89 -4.35 -17.76
N MET A 98 7.92 -4.59 -18.57
CA MET A 98 9.19 -5.15 -18.11
C MET A 98 9.86 -4.31 -17.01
N VAL A 99 9.90 -2.99 -17.18
CA VAL A 99 10.51 -2.10 -16.17
C VAL A 99 9.72 -2.10 -14.86
N THR A 100 8.38 -2.14 -14.92
CA THR A 100 7.57 -2.18 -13.69
C THR A 100 7.72 -3.49 -12.91
N ILE A 101 7.92 -4.62 -13.59
CA ILE A 101 8.25 -5.92 -12.93
C ILE A 101 9.64 -5.84 -12.29
N GLY A 102 10.63 -5.35 -13.02
CA GLY A 102 11.99 -5.19 -12.50
C GLY A 102 12.03 -4.30 -11.26
N PHE A 103 11.26 -3.21 -11.27
CA PHE A 103 11.11 -2.34 -10.10
C PHE A 103 10.49 -3.04 -8.89
N ALA A 104 9.41 -3.80 -9.08
CA ALA A 104 8.79 -4.55 -8.00
C ALA A 104 9.79 -5.54 -7.37
N GLU A 105 10.59 -6.21 -8.20
CA GLU A 105 11.61 -7.15 -7.72
C GLU A 105 12.75 -6.42 -6.98
N ILE A 106 13.19 -5.25 -7.46
CA ILE A 106 14.18 -4.42 -6.75
C ILE A 106 13.67 -4.06 -5.34
N ILE A 107 12.42 -3.62 -5.21
CA ILE A 107 11.83 -3.31 -3.90
C ILE A 107 11.78 -4.54 -3.00
N ARG A 108 11.36 -5.68 -3.55
CA ARG A 108 11.29 -6.93 -2.80
C ARG A 108 12.67 -7.32 -2.27
N VAL A 109 13.69 -7.31 -3.12
CA VAL A 109 15.08 -7.62 -2.73
C VAL A 109 15.60 -6.60 -1.72
N PHE A 110 15.26 -5.32 -1.86
CA PHE A 110 15.60 -4.29 -0.89
C PHE A 110 15.04 -4.62 0.51
N PHE A 111 13.73 -4.89 0.63
CA PHE A 111 13.13 -5.21 1.92
C PHE A 111 13.62 -6.52 2.52
N LEU A 112 13.96 -7.51 1.69
CA LEU A 112 14.56 -8.76 2.17
C LEU A 112 15.93 -8.54 2.85
N ASN A 113 16.69 -7.53 2.42
CA ASN A 113 18.00 -7.20 2.98
C ASN A 113 17.95 -6.07 4.02
N PHE A 114 16.86 -5.31 4.08
CA PHE A 114 16.74 -4.13 4.93
C PHE A 114 16.46 -4.49 6.40
N GLU A 115 17.40 -4.13 7.28
CA GLU A 115 17.35 -4.44 8.71
C GLU A 115 16.15 -3.84 9.45
N PRO A 116 15.86 -2.53 9.35
CA PRO A 116 14.70 -1.94 10.01
C PRO A 116 13.36 -2.45 9.50
N GLY A 117 13.33 -3.09 8.32
CA GLY A 117 12.13 -3.67 7.72
C GLY A 117 11.84 -5.10 8.19
N GLY A 118 12.65 -5.69 9.07
CA GLY A 118 12.46 -7.07 9.54
C GLY A 118 12.94 -8.14 8.56
N LYS A 119 13.72 -7.77 7.52
CA LYS A 119 14.28 -8.67 6.50
C LYS A 119 13.18 -9.59 5.92
N ALA A 120 13.48 -10.87 5.73
CA ALA A 120 12.55 -11.87 5.21
C ALA A 120 11.35 -12.18 6.14
N VAL A 121 11.42 -11.84 7.43
CA VAL A 121 10.34 -12.09 8.39
C VAL A 121 9.25 -11.02 8.28
N GLY A 122 9.61 -9.81 7.83
CA GLY A 122 8.73 -8.65 7.81
C GLY A 122 8.50 -8.08 9.21
N LEU A 123 7.52 -7.17 9.32
CA LEU A 123 7.20 -6.48 10.56
C LEU A 123 5.99 -7.12 11.27
N ALA A 124 6.19 -7.51 12.53
CA ALA A 124 5.15 -8.05 13.39
C ALA A 124 4.91 -7.13 14.60
N GLY A 125 3.67 -7.04 15.07
CA GLY A 125 3.31 -6.22 16.23
C GLY A 125 3.00 -4.76 15.94
N ILE A 126 2.63 -4.42 14.70
CA ILE A 126 2.18 -3.07 14.34
C ILE A 126 0.91 -2.72 15.13
N PRO A 127 0.87 -1.59 15.86
CA PRO A 127 -0.33 -1.14 16.56
C PRO A 127 -1.52 -1.02 15.60
N GLN A 128 -2.57 -1.81 15.85
CA GLN A 128 -3.75 -1.83 14.98
C GLN A 128 -4.70 -0.69 15.35
N HIS A 129 -4.48 0.47 14.74
CA HIS A 129 -5.41 1.60 14.80
C HIS A 129 -6.39 1.63 13.61
N THR A 130 -6.29 0.65 12.70
CA THR A 130 -7.13 0.54 11.52
C THR A 130 -8.47 -0.10 11.85
N ASN A 131 -9.54 0.67 11.70
CA ASN A 131 -10.92 0.23 11.95
C ASN A 131 -11.66 -0.06 10.65
N PHE A 132 -12.67 -0.94 10.71
CA PHE A 132 -13.49 -1.25 9.54
C PHE A 132 -14.14 0.01 8.94
N VAL A 133 -14.71 0.86 9.80
CA VAL A 133 -15.34 2.12 9.40
C VAL A 133 -14.34 3.02 8.66
N LEU A 134 -13.10 3.09 9.13
CA LEU A 134 -12.06 3.91 8.53
C LEU A 134 -11.76 3.43 7.10
N VAL A 135 -11.52 2.13 6.92
CA VAL A 135 -11.26 1.56 5.60
C VAL A 135 -12.46 1.77 4.68
N PHE A 136 -13.68 1.54 5.17
CA PHE A 136 -14.89 1.77 4.39
C PHE A 136 -15.04 3.24 3.96
N THR A 137 -14.77 4.19 4.87
CA THR A 137 -14.82 5.63 4.52
C THR A 137 -13.76 6.01 3.49
N LEU A 138 -12.53 5.48 3.59
CA LEU A 138 -11.49 5.73 2.60
C LEU A 138 -11.85 5.15 1.23
N VAL A 139 -12.38 3.92 1.20
CA VAL A 139 -12.87 3.31 -0.04
C VAL A 139 -13.97 4.16 -0.67
N ALA A 140 -14.95 4.60 0.11
CA ALA A 140 -16.04 5.44 -0.38
C ALA A 140 -15.53 6.78 -0.93
N ILE A 141 -14.55 7.41 -0.27
CA ILE A 141 -13.93 8.65 -0.74
C ILE A 141 -13.17 8.45 -2.05
N ILE A 142 -12.52 7.31 -2.26
CA ILE A 142 -11.71 7.05 -3.46
C ILE A 142 -12.57 6.67 -4.68
N ILE A 143 -13.74 6.07 -4.45
CA ILE A 143 -14.67 5.70 -5.51
C ILE A 143 -15.39 6.93 -6.09
N VAL A 144 -15.67 7.94 -5.25
CA VAL A 144 -16.38 9.17 -5.62
C VAL A 144 -15.44 10.17 -6.27
#